data_AF-A0A1W9W394-F1
#
_entry.id   AF-A0A1W9W394-F1
#
_cell.length_a   1.000
_cell.length_b   1.000
_cell.length_c   1.000
_cell.angle_alpha   90.00
_cell.angle_beta   90.00
_cell.angle_gamma   90.00
#
_symmetry.space_group_name_H-M   'P 1'
#
loop_
_entity.id
_entity.type
_entity.pdbx_description
1 polymer ?
#
loop_
_entity_poly.entity_id
_entity_poly.type
_entity_poly.pdbx_seq_one_letter_code
_entity_poly.pdbx_strand_id
1 'polypeptide(L)' 'LLMGGSMFIQQKMTPTPGDPTQAKIMMFLPVIFTFMFINFPSGLVLYWLVNNLLSIGQQYRIYKQPA' A
#
# COMPACT_ATOMS: atom_id res chain seq x y z
N LEU A 1 -1.52 10.41 -6.65
CA LEU A 1 -0.83 9.45 -7.53
C LEU A 1 0.29 8.69 -6.82
N LEU A 2 1.29 9.36 -6.22
CA LEU A 2 2.39 8.70 -5.50
C LEU A 2 1.92 7.73 -4.40
N MET A 3 0.92 8.14 -3.62
CA MET A 3 0.28 7.31 -2.60
C MET A 3 -0.33 6.02 -3.19
N GLY A 4 -0.93 6.10 -4.38
CA GLY A 4 -1.50 4.92 -5.05
C GLY A 4 -0.43 3.93 -5.49
N GLY A 5 0.68 4.45 -5.99
CA GLY A 5 1.85 3.64 -6.32
C GLY A 5 2.46 2.96 -5.10
N SER A 6 2.60 3.66 -3.97
CA SER A 6 3.14 3.06 -2.74
C SER A 6 2.21 1.98 -2.19
N MET A 7 0.90 2.21 -2.16
CA MET A 7 -0.07 1.21 -1.74
C MET A 7 -0.04 -0.05 -2.61
N PHE A 8 0.14 0.10 -3.93
CA PHE A 8 0.26 -1.05 -4.83
C PHE A 8 1.51 -1.90 -4.52
N ILE A 9 2.65 -1.25 -4.28
CA ILE A 9 3.89 -1.93 -3.89
C ILE A 9 3.71 -2.65 -2.56
N GLN A 10 3.14 -1.98 -1.57
CA GLN A 10 2.88 -2.59 -0.26
C GLN A 10 1.94 -3.80 -0.36
N GLN A 11 0.91 -3.71 -1.20
CA GLN A 11 -0.03 -4.81 -1.41
C GLN A 11 0.64 -6.04 -2.05
N LYS A 12 1.63 -5.85 -2.92
CA LYS A 12 2.44 -6.94 -3.48
C LYS A 12 3.36 -7.59 -2.45
N MET A 13 3.74 -6.84 -1.40
CA MET A 13 4.53 -7.36 -0.28
C MET A 13 3.67 -8.07 0.76
N THR A 14 2.38 -7.78 0.84
CA THR A 14 1.47 -8.48 1.75
C THR A 14 0.98 -9.81 1.17
N PRO A 15 0.91 -10.90 1.97
CA PRO A 15 0.33 -12.17 1.55
C PRO A 15 -1.09 -11.98 1.01
N THR A 16 -1.36 -12.52 -0.18
CA THR A 16 -2.70 -12.46 -0.77
C THR A 16 -3.63 -13.45 -0.03
N PRO A 17 -4.87 -13.05 0.31
CA PRO A 17 -5.84 -13.96 0.92
C PRO A 17 -6.12 -15.17 0.03
N GLY A 18 -6.36 -16.34 0.63
CA GLY A 18 -6.58 -17.60 -0.10
C GLY A 18 -7.88 -17.65 -0.93
N ASP A 19 -8.86 -16.78 -0.62
CA ASP A 19 -10.10 -16.68 -1.39
C ASP A 19 -9.92 -15.74 -2.62
N PRO A 20 -10.17 -16.23 -3.85
CA PRO A 20 -10.03 -15.44 -5.09
C PRO A 20 -10.95 -14.22 -5.16
N THR A 21 -12.08 -14.20 -4.46
CA THR A 21 -12.99 -13.05 -4.39
C THR A 21 -12.37 -11.93 -3.56
N GLN A 22 -11.77 -12.28 -2.41
CA GLN A 22 -11.09 -11.31 -1.56
C GLN A 22 -9.85 -10.74 -2.24
N ALA A 23 -9.08 -11.59 -2.96
CA ALA A 23 -7.93 -11.16 -3.73
C ALA A 23 -8.30 -10.09 -4.78
N LYS A 24 -9.40 -10.27 -5.50
CA LYS A 24 -9.91 -9.28 -6.47
C LYS A 24 -10.26 -7.97 -5.79
N ILE A 25 -10.98 -8.00 -4.67
CA ILE A 25 -11.33 -6.79 -3.91
C ILE A 25 -10.07 -6.04 -3.48
N MET A 26 -9.07 -6.76 -2.96
CA MET A 26 -7.81 -6.15 -2.55
C MET A 26 -7.14 -5.41 -3.72
N MET A 27 -7.09 -5.98 -4.93
CA MET A 27 -6.49 -5.32 -6.10
C MET A 27 -7.14 -3.96 -6.46
N PHE A 28 -8.42 -3.75 -6.13
CA PHE A 28 -9.11 -2.48 -6.39
C PHE A 28 -8.94 -1.45 -5.26
N LEU A 29 -8.57 -1.86 -4.05
CA LEU A 29 -8.42 -0.95 -2.89
C LEU A 29 -7.43 0.20 -3.12
N PRO A 30 -6.21 0.00 -3.69
CA PRO A 30 -5.28 1.10 -3.93
C PRO A 30 -5.85 2.17 -4.85
N VAL A 31 -6.66 1.76 -5.83
CA VAL A 31 -7.31 2.67 -6.79
C VAL A 31 -8.39 3.48 -6.08
N ILE A 32 -9.26 2.82 -5.32
CA ILE A 32 -10.33 3.47 -4.53
C ILE A 32 -9.73 4.51 -3.57
N PHE A 33 -8.70 4.12 -2.81
CA PHE A 33 -8.01 5.04 -1.90
C PHE A 33 -7.37 6.20 -2.66
N THR A 34 -6.73 5.95 -3.80
CA THR A 34 -6.11 7.01 -4.61
C THR A 34 -7.11 8.11 -4.99
N PHE A 35 -8.34 7.75 -5.37
CA PHE A 35 -9.38 8.73 -5.69
C PHE A 35 -9.96 9.40 -4.44
N MET A 36 -10.11 8.67 -3.34
CA MET A 36 -10.55 9.22 -2.05
C MET A 36 -9.58 10.32 -1.56
N PHE A 37 -8.27 10.10 -1.70
CA PHE A 37 -7.25 11.04 -1.23
C PHE A 37 -7.14 12.35 -2.01
N ILE A 38 -7.74 12.44 -3.19
CA ILE A 38 -7.73 13.69 -3.97
C ILE A 38 -8.48 14.81 -3.21
N ASN A 39 -9.48 14.44 -2.41
CA ASN A 39 -10.28 15.38 -1.63
C ASN A 39 -9.74 15.61 -0.21
N PHE A 40 -8.61 15.02 0.15
CA PHE A 40 -8.03 15.12 1.49
C PHE A 40 -6.94 16.20 1.56
N PRO A 41 -6.72 16.83 2.73
CA PRO A 41 -5.63 17.77 2.91
C PRO A 41 -4.27 17.16 2.53
N SER A 42 -3.48 17.88 1.72
CA SER A 42 -2.21 17.39 1.18
C SER A 42 -1.19 17.00 2.26
N GLY A 43 -1.19 17.68 3.41
CA GLY A 43 -0.33 17.33 4.55
C GLY A 43 -0.63 15.95 5.13
N LEU A 44 -1.91 15.57 5.23
CA LEU A 44 -2.32 14.24 5.70
C LEU A 44 -1.91 13.16 4.69
N VAL A 45 -2.11 13.42 3.39
CA VAL A 45 -1.70 12.50 2.32
C VAL A 45 -0.18 12.32 2.30
N LEU A 46 0.59 13.39 2.49
CA LEU A 46 2.04 13.34 2.57
C LEU A 46 2.52 12.55 3.79
N TYR A 47 1.92 12.78 4.97
CA TYR A 47 2.19 12.01 6.17
C TYR A 47 1.96 10.51 5.95
N TRP A 48 0.86 10.14 5.30
CA TRP A 48 0.57 8.74 4.98
C TRP A 48 1.52 8.16 3.94
N LEU A 49 1.89 8.92 2.90
CA LEU A 49 2.87 8.48 1.92
C LEU A 49 4.21 8.16 2.57
N VAL A 50 4.73 9.05 3.42
CA VAL A 50 6.01 8.85 4.10
C VAL A 50 5.97 7.62 5.01
N ASN A 51 4.91 7.46 5.80
CA ASN A 51 4.73 6.26 6.63
C ASN A 51 4.67 4.98 5.80
N ASN A 52 3.95 5.01 4.67
CA ASN A 52 3.82 3.85 3.80
C ASN A 52 5.18 3.42 3.21
N LEU A 53 5.99 4.39 2.77
CA LEU A 53 7.34 4.15 2.28
C LEU A 53 8.28 3.58 3.35
N LEU A 54 8.20 4.09 4.59
CA LEU A 54 8.97 3.56 5.71
C LEU A 54 8.59 2.10 6.01
N SER A 55 7.29 1.79 6.06
CA SER A 55 6.80 0.42 6.25
C SER A 55 7.23 -0.53 5.13
N ILE A 56 7.21 -0.09 3.87
CA ILE A 56 7.73 -0.86 2.73
C ILE A 56 9.23 -1.13 2.90
N GLY A 57 10.01 -0.11 3.28
CA GLY A 57 11.44 -0.26 3.55
C GLY A 57 11.72 -1.25 4.69
N GLN A 58 10.91 -1.20 5.75
CA GLN A 58 10.99 -2.15 6.86
C GLN A 58 10.64 -3.58 6.40
N GLN A 59 9.52 -3.77 5.69
CA GLN A 59 9.14 -5.07 5.15
C GLN A 59 10.20 -5.63 4.21
N TYR A 60 10.77 -4.81 3.34
CA TYR A 60 11.84 -5.22 2.45
C TYR A 60 13.08 -5.71 3.21
N ARG A 61 13.48 -5.04 4.30
CA ARG A 61 14.59 -5.51 5.15
C ARG A 61 14.27 -6.85 5.83
N ILE A 62 13.04 -7.03 6.32
CA ILE A 62 12.59 -8.27 6.98
C ILE A 62 12.60 -9.43 5.98
N TYR A 63 12.04 -9.24 4.78
CA TYR A 63 12.05 -10.26 3.72
C TYR A 63 13.46 -10.66 3.26
N LYS A 64 14.44 -9.76 3.41
CA LYS A 64 15.83 -10.01 3.00
C LYS A 64 16.68 -10.63 4.11
N GLN A 65 16.18 -10.76 5.34
CA GLN A 65 16.84 -11.54 6.38
C GLN A 65 16.49 -13.02 6.18
N PRO A 66 17.42 -13.86 5.68
CA PRO A 66 17.23 -15.30 5.74
C PRO A 66 17.14 -15.71 7.21
N ALA A 67 16.22 -16.61 7.51
CA ALA A 67 16.14 -17.28 8.81
C ALA A 67 17.44 -18.04 9.12
#